data_AF-A0A6N2KUJ1-F1
#
_entry.id   AF-A0A6N2KUJ1-F1
#
_cell.length_a   1.000
_cell.length_b   1.000
_cell.length_c   1.000
_cell.angle_alpha   90.00
_cell.angle_beta   90.00
_cell.angle_gamma   90.00
#
_symmetry.space_group_name_H-M   'P 1'
#
loop_
_entity.id
_entity.type
_entity.pdbx_description
1 polymer ?
#
loop_
_entity_poly.entity_id
_entity_poly.type
_entity_poly.pdbx_seq_one_letter_code
_entity_poly.pdbx_strand_id
1 'polypeptide(L)'
;MGTLASALTALHMQFSDDLTYLPGMAPPSANQAKFEQGGMQVLSKEDIETLDQCRAMCKMGECPPLLVVFDSCEGFTVEADDQIKDLTIIAEYSGDVDYIKNREHDDCDSMMTLLLARDPSKSLVICPDKRGNIARFISGINNHTLDGKKKQNCKCVRYNVNGECRVILVATRDIAKGEKLYYDYNGYEHEYPTQHFV
;
A
#
# COMPACT_ATOMS: atom_id res chain seq x y z
N MET A 1 4.27 -15.87 -6.84
CA MET A 1 4.87 -15.72 -5.49
C MET A 1 6.41 -15.73 -5.45
N GLY A 2 7.13 -16.53 -6.26
CA GLY A 2 8.60 -16.63 -6.14
C GLY A 2 9.37 -15.32 -6.32
N THR A 3 8.91 -14.44 -7.22
CA THR A 3 9.50 -13.10 -7.44
C THR A 3 9.36 -12.20 -6.22
N LEU A 4 8.17 -12.17 -5.60
CA LEU A 4 7.94 -11.45 -4.34
C LEU A 4 8.85 -11.97 -3.21
N ALA A 5 8.95 -13.30 -3.04
CA ALA A 5 9.83 -13.89 -2.02
C ALA A 5 11.30 -13.50 -2.22
N SER A 6 11.75 -13.44 -3.48
CA SER A 6 13.11 -13.01 -3.83
C SER A 6 13.35 -11.54 -3.49
N ALA A 7 12.40 -10.66 -3.81
CA ALA A 7 12.49 -9.23 -3.49
C ALA A 7 12.47 -8.97 -1.97
N LEU A 8 11.57 -9.63 -1.23
CA LEU A 8 11.54 -9.56 0.24
C LEU A 8 12.87 -10.04 0.85
N THR A 9 13.44 -11.13 0.33
CA THR A 9 14.72 -11.65 0.79
C THR A 9 15.86 -10.66 0.53
N ALA A 10 15.88 -10.01 -0.64
CA ALA A 10 16.86 -9.00 -1.00
C ALA A 10 16.82 -7.76 -0.08
N LEU A 11 15.64 -7.44 0.46
CA LEU A 11 15.44 -6.36 1.44
C LEU A 11 15.46 -6.83 2.90
N HIS A 12 15.84 -8.08 3.18
CA HIS A 12 15.85 -8.67 4.53
C HIS A 12 14.50 -8.59 5.26
N MET A 13 13.40 -8.71 4.51
CA MET A 13 12.04 -8.64 5.02
C MET A 13 11.38 -10.00 5.18
N GLN A 14 10.41 -10.05 6.10
CA GLN A 14 9.45 -11.15 6.20
C GLN A 14 8.17 -10.81 5.45
N PHE A 15 7.57 -11.82 4.83
CA PHE A 15 6.24 -11.66 4.25
C PHE A 15 5.20 -11.45 5.36
N SER A 16 4.33 -10.46 5.18
CA SER A 16 3.15 -10.24 6.01
C SER A 16 2.07 -9.59 5.17
N ASP A 17 0.88 -10.20 5.10
CA ASP A 17 -0.25 -9.70 4.31
C ASP A 17 -1.30 -8.96 5.17
N ASP A 18 -0.93 -8.64 6.41
CA ASP A 18 -1.79 -8.00 7.40
C ASP A 18 -1.06 -6.81 8.04
N LEU A 19 -1.83 -5.88 8.61
CA LEU A 19 -1.26 -4.90 9.54
C LEU A 19 -0.77 -5.62 10.79
N THR A 20 0.45 -5.30 11.22
CA THR A 20 1.07 -5.90 12.40
C THR A 20 1.33 -4.85 13.47
N TYR A 21 1.20 -5.25 14.73
CA TYR A 21 1.32 -4.34 15.88
C TYR A 21 2.30 -4.92 16.87
N LEU A 22 3.48 -4.32 16.98
CA LEU A 22 4.56 -4.82 17.82
C LEU A 22 4.67 -4.10 19.15
N PRO A 23 5.20 -4.75 20.20
CA PRO A 23 5.63 -4.07 21.41
C PRO A 23 6.60 -2.93 21.10
N GLY A 24 6.33 -1.75 21.68
CA GLY A 24 7.13 -0.53 21.45
C GLY A 24 6.67 0.34 20.28
N MET A 25 5.73 -0.14 19.46
CA MET A 25 5.09 0.62 18.38
C MET A 25 3.64 0.96 18.75
N ALA A 26 2.81 1.33 17.77
CA ALA A 26 1.40 1.59 18.02
C ALA A 26 0.65 0.28 18.35
N PRO A 27 -0.21 0.25 19.38
CA PRO A 27 -1.07 -0.90 19.64
C PRO A 27 -2.26 -0.94 18.66
N PRO A 28 -2.92 -2.10 18.47
CA PRO A 28 -4.11 -2.20 17.63
C PRO A 28 -5.21 -1.22 18.03
N SER A 29 -5.35 -0.97 19.33
CA SER A 29 -6.33 -0.03 19.88
C SER A 29 -6.09 1.43 19.49
N ALA A 30 -4.92 1.79 18.94
CA ALA A 30 -4.68 3.11 18.38
C ALA A 30 -5.29 3.28 16.99
N ASN A 31 -5.43 2.19 16.22
CA ASN A 31 -6.01 2.21 14.89
C ASN A 31 -7.55 2.23 14.97
N GLN A 32 -8.11 3.42 15.18
CA GLN A 32 -9.56 3.63 15.15
C GLN A 32 -9.89 4.72 14.12
N ALA A 33 -10.60 4.35 13.06
CA ALA A 33 -10.92 5.23 11.93
C ALA A 33 -11.70 6.49 12.33
N LYS A 34 -12.42 6.46 13.46
CA LYS A 34 -13.11 7.64 14.02
C LYS A 34 -12.16 8.77 14.44
N PHE A 35 -10.86 8.50 14.55
CA PHE A 35 -9.85 9.51 14.87
C PHE A 35 -9.38 10.28 13.64
N GLU A 36 -9.69 9.84 12.42
CA GLU A 36 -9.31 10.52 11.19
C GLU A 36 -9.91 11.93 11.15
N GLN A 37 -9.06 12.93 10.95
CA GLN A 37 -9.49 14.31 10.81
C GLN A 37 -10.33 14.48 9.54
N GLY A 38 -11.57 14.95 9.70
CA GLY A 38 -12.52 15.05 8.58
C GLY A 38 -13.31 13.77 8.32
N GLY A 39 -13.04 12.70 9.06
CA GLY A 39 -13.71 11.40 8.92
C GLY A 39 -13.11 10.55 7.81
N MET A 40 -13.35 9.23 7.90
CA MET A 40 -12.90 8.24 6.92
C MET A 40 -14.11 7.55 6.29
N GLN A 41 -14.09 7.42 4.96
CA GLN A 41 -15.13 6.70 4.21
C GLN A 41 -15.23 5.24 4.68
N VAL A 42 -16.46 4.75 4.83
CA VAL A 42 -16.75 3.39 5.30
C VAL A 42 -16.82 2.45 4.11
N LEU A 43 -16.10 1.33 4.18
CA LEU A 43 -16.17 0.29 3.14
C LEU A 43 -17.54 -0.41 3.24
N SER A 44 -18.22 -0.59 2.12
CA SER A 44 -19.54 -1.20 2.12
C SER A 44 -19.46 -2.67 2.57
N LYS A 45 -20.58 -3.25 3.01
CA LYS A 45 -20.60 -4.67 3.41
C LYS A 45 -20.20 -5.60 2.26
N GLU A 46 -20.68 -5.29 1.05
CA GLU A 46 -20.36 -6.04 -0.18
C GLU A 46 -18.86 -5.96 -0.52
N ASP A 47 -18.27 -4.77 -0.38
CA ASP A 47 -16.83 -4.59 -0.62
C ASP A 47 -15.97 -5.25 0.47
N ILE A 48 -16.45 -5.29 1.73
CA ILE A 48 -15.79 -6.05 2.80
C ILE A 48 -15.80 -7.54 2.51
N GLU A 49 -16.93 -8.10 2.06
CA GLU A 49 -17.03 -9.50 1.64
C GLU A 49 -16.07 -9.81 0.49
N THR A 50 -15.97 -8.90 -0.49
CA THR A 50 -15.00 -9.02 -1.60
C THR A 50 -13.55 -8.99 -1.09
N LEU A 51 -13.22 -8.07 -0.18
CA LEU A 51 -11.89 -7.98 0.42
C LEU A 51 -11.54 -9.26 1.20
N ASP A 52 -12.49 -9.81 1.96
CA ASP A 52 -12.30 -11.06 2.69
C ASP A 52 -12.13 -12.28 1.77
N GLN A 53 -12.84 -12.30 0.63
CA GLN A 53 -12.61 -13.30 -0.42
C GLN A 53 -11.18 -13.22 -0.97
N CYS A 54 -10.69 -12.02 -1.32
CA CYS A 54 -9.31 -11.84 -1.78
C CYS A 54 -8.28 -12.31 -0.74
N ARG A 55 -8.49 -12.01 0.55
CA ARG A 55 -7.62 -12.51 1.63
C ARG A 55 -7.65 -14.04 1.74
N ALA A 56 -8.82 -14.65 1.61
CA ALA A 56 -8.96 -16.11 1.66
C ALA A 56 -8.25 -16.78 0.47
N MET A 57 -8.40 -16.23 -0.74
CA MET A 57 -7.67 -16.67 -1.93
C MET A 57 -6.16 -16.62 -1.71
N CYS A 58 -5.62 -15.49 -1.23
CA CYS A 58 -4.19 -15.35 -0.97
C CYS A 58 -3.67 -16.39 0.05
N LYS A 59 -4.44 -16.68 1.11
CA LYS A 59 -4.11 -17.72 2.10
C LYS A 59 -4.08 -19.14 1.52
N MET A 60 -4.86 -19.39 0.46
CA MET A 60 -4.87 -20.66 -0.26
C MET A 60 -3.82 -20.72 -1.38
N GLY A 61 -3.02 -19.67 -1.57
CA GLY A 61 -2.01 -19.58 -2.63
C GLY A 61 -2.54 -19.05 -3.96
N GLU A 62 -3.80 -18.63 -4.02
CA GLU A 62 -4.41 -17.94 -5.16
C GLU A 62 -4.09 -16.43 -5.05
N CYS A 63 -2.88 -16.07 -5.47
CA CYS A 63 -2.41 -14.69 -5.44
C CYS A 63 -2.90 -13.89 -6.66
N PRO A 64 -3.00 -12.54 -6.55
CA PRO A 64 -3.23 -11.70 -7.73
C PRO A 64 -2.13 -11.92 -8.79
N PRO A 65 -2.45 -11.78 -10.08
CA PRO A 65 -1.52 -12.07 -11.18
C PRO A 65 -0.49 -10.94 -11.30
N LEU A 66 0.50 -10.92 -10.40
CA LEU A 66 1.50 -9.87 -10.27
C LEU A 66 2.91 -10.46 -10.20
N LEU A 67 3.86 -9.77 -10.83
CA LEU A 67 5.29 -10.06 -10.77
C LEU A 67 6.04 -8.88 -10.17
N VAL A 68 6.96 -9.18 -9.24
CA VAL A 68 7.97 -8.22 -8.81
C VAL A 68 9.17 -8.34 -9.76
N VAL A 69 9.55 -7.24 -10.40
CA VAL A 69 10.61 -7.18 -11.41
C VAL A 69 11.59 -6.06 -11.08
N PHE A 70 12.88 -6.36 -11.17
CA PHE A 70 13.92 -5.35 -10.97
C PHE A 70 14.14 -4.53 -12.25
N ASP A 71 14.08 -3.21 -12.10
CA ASP A 71 14.33 -2.19 -13.13
C ASP A 71 15.54 -1.36 -12.69
N SER A 72 16.47 -1.10 -13.60
CA SER A 72 17.71 -0.37 -13.26
C SER A 72 17.48 1.09 -12.85
N CYS A 73 16.35 1.69 -13.23
CA CYS A 73 16.03 3.08 -12.97
C CYS A 73 15.09 3.24 -11.77
N GLU A 74 14.17 2.29 -11.56
CA GLU A 74 13.15 2.35 -10.50
C GLU A 74 13.38 1.37 -9.35
N GLY A 75 14.35 0.46 -9.44
CA GLY A 75 14.56 -0.60 -8.46
C GLY A 75 13.52 -1.72 -8.61
N PHE A 76 13.02 -2.26 -7.49
CA PHE A 76 11.95 -3.26 -7.56
C PHE A 76 10.62 -2.60 -7.92
N THR A 77 9.99 -3.10 -8.97
CA THR A 77 8.69 -2.65 -9.48
C THR A 77 7.71 -3.81 -9.55
N VAL A 78 6.43 -3.50 -9.77
CA VAL A 78 5.38 -4.51 -9.93
C VAL A 78 4.71 -4.35 -11.29
N GLU A 79 4.56 -5.46 -12.02
CA GLU A 79 3.82 -5.54 -13.27
C GLU A 79 2.76 -6.63 -13.23
N ALA A 80 1.73 -6.48 -14.04
CA ALA A 80 0.66 -7.46 -14.16
C ALA A 80 1.13 -8.69 -14.96
N ASP A 81 0.94 -9.91 -14.44
CA ASP A 81 1.20 -11.17 -15.15
C ASP A 81 -0.02 -11.68 -15.93
N ASP A 82 -1.16 -11.04 -15.74
CA ASP A 82 -2.38 -11.29 -16.49
C ASP A 82 -3.21 -10.00 -16.52
N GLN A 83 -4.32 -10.00 -17.24
CA GLN A 83 -5.24 -8.87 -17.29
C GLN A 83 -5.85 -8.60 -15.91
N ILE A 84 -5.80 -7.34 -15.48
CA ILE A 84 -6.49 -6.86 -14.28
C ILE A 84 -7.58 -5.89 -14.73
N LYS A 85 -8.83 -6.13 -14.30
CA LYS A 85 -9.96 -5.29 -14.69
C LYS A 85 -10.00 -4.00 -13.87
N ASP A 86 -10.62 -2.97 -14.44
CA ASP A 86 -10.99 -1.77 -13.68
C ASP A 86 -11.73 -2.13 -12.39
N LEU A 87 -11.51 -1.36 -11.33
CA LEU A 87 -12.05 -1.54 -9.98
C LEU A 87 -11.61 -2.82 -9.25
N THR A 88 -10.64 -3.57 -9.77
CA THR A 88 -10.10 -4.76 -9.09
C THR A 88 -9.25 -4.37 -7.88
N ILE A 89 -9.47 -5.01 -6.73
CA ILE A 89 -8.58 -4.92 -5.56
C ILE A 89 -7.24 -5.58 -5.90
N ILE A 90 -6.15 -4.84 -5.79
CA ILE A 90 -4.79 -5.29 -6.11
C ILE A 90 -4.14 -5.90 -4.87
N ALA A 91 -4.08 -5.13 -3.77
CA ALA A 91 -3.49 -5.54 -2.50
C ALA A 91 -3.91 -4.59 -1.38
N GLU A 92 -3.88 -5.05 -0.13
CA GLU A 92 -3.80 -4.15 1.03
C GLU A 92 -2.34 -3.70 1.21
N TYR A 93 -2.12 -2.46 1.64
CA TYR A 93 -0.79 -2.02 2.06
C TYR A 93 -0.54 -2.53 3.47
N SER A 94 0.42 -3.44 3.63
CA SER A 94 0.72 -4.10 4.91
C SER A 94 2.08 -3.70 5.48
N GLY A 95 2.26 -3.94 6.77
CA GLY A 95 3.50 -3.65 7.49
C GLY A 95 3.28 -3.46 8.99
N ASP A 96 4.33 -3.07 9.70
CA ASP A 96 4.23 -2.73 11.11
C ASP A 96 3.56 -1.36 11.27
N VAL A 97 2.56 -1.25 12.13
CA VAL A 97 1.88 0.03 12.41
C VAL A 97 2.60 0.76 13.53
N ASP A 98 2.99 2.01 13.27
CA ASP A 98 3.63 2.89 14.23
C ASP A 98 2.97 4.27 14.29
N TYR A 99 3.36 5.07 15.28
CA TYR A 99 3.06 6.49 15.31
C TYR A 99 3.99 7.26 14.38
N ILE A 100 3.46 8.25 13.66
CA ILE A 100 4.27 9.12 12.77
C ILE A 100 5.44 9.76 13.53
N LYS A 101 5.19 10.26 14.75
CA LYS A 101 6.23 10.87 15.60
C LYS A 101 7.42 9.95 15.92
N ASN A 102 7.24 8.63 15.84
CA ASN A 102 8.32 7.66 16.10
C ASN A 102 9.20 7.47 14.85
N ARG A 103 8.78 7.98 13.70
CA ARG A 103 9.37 7.75 12.37
C ARG A 103 9.83 9.04 11.68
N GLU A 104 9.91 10.17 12.40
CA GLU A 104 10.34 11.48 11.87
C GLU A 104 11.78 11.50 11.33
N HIS A 105 12.60 10.53 11.75
CA HIS A 105 14.00 10.38 11.34
C HIS A 105 14.27 9.02 10.69
N ASP A 106 13.21 8.34 10.26
CA ASP A 106 13.30 7.05 9.58
C ASP A 106 13.68 7.26 8.10
N ASP A 107 14.56 6.40 7.58
CA ASP A 107 15.04 6.44 6.19
C ASP A 107 14.27 5.47 5.27
N CYS A 108 13.22 4.82 5.78
CA CYS A 108 12.35 3.96 4.98
C CYS A 108 11.63 4.76 3.87
N ASP A 109 11.90 4.35 2.63
CA ASP A 109 11.31 4.90 1.40
C ASP A 109 9.87 4.43 1.12
N SER A 110 9.31 3.59 1.97
CA SER A 110 8.04 2.90 1.71
C SER A 110 7.01 3.12 2.82
N MET A 111 7.15 4.20 3.60
CA MET A 111 6.16 4.54 4.61
C MET A 111 4.83 4.96 3.99
N MET A 112 3.73 4.50 4.57
CA MET A 112 2.37 4.77 4.07
C MET A 112 1.45 5.25 5.19
N THR A 113 0.90 6.47 5.07
CA THR A 113 -0.02 7.04 6.05
C THR A 113 -1.24 6.12 6.26
N LEU A 114 -1.52 5.77 7.52
CA LEU A 114 -2.68 4.97 7.90
C LEU A 114 -3.82 5.84 8.43
N LEU A 115 -3.49 6.73 9.38
CA LEU A 115 -4.44 7.55 10.13
C LEU A 115 -3.84 8.94 10.34
N LEU A 116 -4.58 9.99 10.00
CA LEU A 116 -4.23 11.37 10.30
C LEU A 116 -5.20 11.92 11.34
N ALA A 117 -4.73 11.92 12.59
CA ALA A 117 -5.53 12.39 13.70
C ALA A 117 -5.41 13.89 13.90
N ARG A 118 -6.42 14.50 14.52
CA ARG A 118 -6.40 15.93 14.89
C ARG A 118 -5.25 16.27 15.85
N ASP A 119 -4.91 15.34 16.73
CA ASP A 119 -3.67 15.38 17.53
C ASP A 119 -2.58 14.62 16.74
N PRO A 120 -1.57 15.31 16.19
CA PRO A 120 -0.52 14.67 15.39
C PRO A 120 0.22 13.55 16.12
N SER A 121 0.27 13.59 17.46
CA SER A 121 0.91 12.54 18.27
C SER A 121 0.17 11.20 18.25
N LYS A 122 -1.03 11.17 17.66
CA LYS A 122 -1.90 10.00 17.47
C LYS A 122 -1.98 9.51 16.03
N SER A 123 -1.39 10.24 15.08
CA SER A 123 -1.35 9.82 13.68
C SER A 123 -0.50 8.57 13.52
N LEU A 124 -0.90 7.70 12.60
CA LEU A 124 -0.30 6.38 12.39
C LEU A 124 0.22 6.24 10.96
N VAL A 125 1.27 5.44 10.83
CA VAL A 125 1.94 5.11 9.58
C VAL A 125 2.22 3.61 9.53
N ILE A 126 2.10 3.02 8.34
CA ILE A 126 2.52 1.66 8.04
C ILE A 126 3.99 1.71 7.64
N CYS A 127 4.81 0.91 8.31
CA CYS A 127 6.24 0.80 8.10
C CYS A 127 6.55 -0.60 7.59
N PRO A 128 6.72 -0.79 6.27
CA PRO A 128 7.01 -2.11 5.73
C PRO A 128 8.52 -2.41 5.72
N ASP A 129 9.30 -1.90 6.68
CA ASP A 129 10.76 -2.02 6.75
C ASP A 129 11.22 -3.46 7.08
N LYS A 130 10.48 -4.16 7.95
CA LYS A 130 10.80 -5.53 8.40
C LYS A 130 9.81 -6.57 7.94
N ARG A 131 8.54 -6.18 7.80
CA ARG A 131 7.41 -7.04 7.42
C ARG A 131 6.57 -6.32 6.38
N GLY A 132 6.13 -7.01 5.34
CA GLY A 132 5.24 -6.42 4.34
C GLY A 132 4.91 -7.39 3.21
N ASN A 133 4.12 -6.92 2.25
CA ASN A 133 3.69 -7.68 1.08
C ASN A 133 4.10 -6.98 -0.22
N ILE A 134 3.42 -7.31 -1.32
CA ILE A 134 3.72 -6.77 -2.65
C ILE A 134 3.46 -5.28 -2.79
N ALA A 135 2.57 -4.69 -1.98
CA ALA A 135 2.11 -3.31 -2.13
C ALA A 135 3.25 -2.29 -2.02
N ARG A 136 4.27 -2.58 -1.20
CA ARG A 136 5.43 -1.69 -1.03
C ARG A 136 6.32 -1.57 -2.27
N PHE A 137 6.19 -2.49 -3.23
CA PHE A 137 7.01 -2.52 -4.44
C PHE A 137 6.33 -1.87 -5.64
N ILE A 138 5.10 -1.36 -5.49
CA ILE A 138 4.37 -0.70 -6.58
C ILE A 138 4.89 0.73 -6.74
N SER A 139 5.29 1.08 -7.97
CA SER A 139 5.90 2.39 -8.30
C SER A 139 4.94 3.56 -8.09
N GLY A 140 5.52 4.73 -7.86
CA GLY A 140 4.80 6.00 -7.82
C GLY A 140 4.94 6.79 -9.12
N ILE A 141 3.99 7.66 -9.43
CA ILE A 141 4.10 8.59 -10.57
C ILE A 141 4.95 9.82 -10.23
N ASN A 142 5.58 10.41 -11.25
CA ASN A 142 6.14 11.75 -11.12
C ASN A 142 5.02 12.80 -11.12
N ASN A 143 4.79 13.48 -9.98
CA ASN A 143 3.72 14.47 -9.85
C ASN A 143 4.01 15.79 -10.59
N HIS A 144 5.24 15.99 -11.08
CA HIS A 144 5.72 17.24 -11.67
C HIS A 144 5.73 17.25 -13.21
N THR A 145 5.42 16.12 -13.85
CA THR A 145 5.38 16.01 -15.31
C THR A 145 3.99 15.58 -15.81
N LEU A 146 3.60 16.06 -16.99
CA LEU A 146 2.31 15.68 -17.59
C LEU A 146 2.29 14.20 -17.98
N ASP A 147 3.42 13.65 -18.41
CA ASP A 147 3.52 12.24 -18.80
C ASP A 147 3.57 11.30 -17.59
N GLY A 148 4.10 11.75 -16.43
CA GLY A 148 4.04 11.00 -15.18
C GLY A 148 2.61 10.68 -14.77
N LYS A 149 1.71 11.67 -14.82
CA LYS A 149 0.28 11.47 -14.50
C LYS A 149 -0.42 10.47 -15.42
N LYS A 150 0.03 10.33 -16.68
CA LYS A 150 -0.57 9.37 -17.63
C LYS A 150 -0.21 7.91 -17.32
N LYS A 151 0.85 7.67 -16.54
CA LYS A 151 1.27 6.32 -16.12
C LYS A 151 0.34 5.70 -15.09
N GLN A 152 -0.39 6.53 -14.33
CA GLN A 152 -1.26 6.05 -13.25
C GLN A 152 -2.33 5.08 -13.78
N ASN A 153 -2.36 3.89 -13.18
CA ASN A 153 -3.33 2.84 -13.51
C ASN A 153 -3.94 2.19 -12.27
N CYS A 154 -3.46 2.54 -11.08
CA CYS A 154 -4.10 2.20 -9.82
C CYS A 154 -4.14 3.40 -8.86
N LYS A 155 -4.90 3.23 -7.77
CA LYS A 155 -5.07 4.25 -6.73
C LYS A 155 -4.99 3.61 -5.36
N CYS A 156 -4.25 4.28 -4.47
CA CYS A 156 -4.24 3.98 -3.04
C CYS A 156 -5.39 4.73 -2.35
N VAL A 157 -6.21 4.00 -1.59
CA VAL A 157 -7.39 4.53 -0.90
C VAL A 157 -7.42 4.05 0.55
N ARG A 158 -7.84 4.95 1.45
CA ARG A 158 -8.03 4.65 2.87
C ARG A 158 -9.51 4.44 3.17
N TYR A 159 -9.84 3.35 3.86
CA TYR A 159 -11.19 2.99 4.24
C TYR A 159 -11.28 2.61 5.71
N ASN A 160 -12.42 2.96 6.32
CA ASN A 160 -12.86 2.41 7.58
C ASN A 160 -13.48 1.04 7.33
N VAL A 161 -12.80 -0.01 7.80
CA VAL A 161 -13.27 -1.40 7.77
C VAL A 161 -13.49 -1.84 9.21
N ASN A 162 -14.75 -2.04 9.58
CA ASN A 162 -15.13 -2.49 10.93
C ASN A 162 -14.59 -1.62 12.09
N GLY A 163 -14.38 -0.31 11.85
CA GLY A 163 -13.88 0.65 12.84
C GLY A 163 -12.37 0.93 12.76
N GLU A 164 -11.62 0.18 11.95
CA GLU A 164 -10.18 0.33 11.78
C GLU A 164 -9.85 0.97 10.42
N CYS A 165 -8.74 1.70 10.36
CA CYS A 165 -8.21 2.22 9.10
C CYS A 165 -7.56 1.06 8.32
N ARG A 166 -7.82 0.99 7.01
CA ARG A 166 -7.18 0.09 6.06
C ARG A 166 -6.76 0.87 4.82
N VAL A 167 -5.63 0.49 4.25
CA VAL A 167 -5.08 1.06 3.01
C VAL A 167 -5.15 0.01 1.92
N ILE A 168 -5.85 0.32 0.83
CA ILE A 168 -6.16 -0.62 -0.25
C ILE A 168 -5.72 0.00 -1.58
N LEU A 169 -5.09 -0.80 -2.44
CA LEU A 169 -4.78 -0.44 -3.81
C LEU A 169 -5.82 -1.05 -4.76
N VAL A 170 -6.38 -0.22 -5.64
CA VAL A 170 -7.44 -0.62 -6.57
C VAL A 170 -7.05 -0.15 -7.98
N ALA A 171 -7.28 -0.99 -8.99
CA ALA A 171 -7.12 -0.59 -10.39
C ALA A 171 -8.13 0.52 -10.76
N THR A 172 -7.70 1.51 -11.54
CA THR A 172 -8.56 2.64 -11.98
C THR A 172 -8.87 2.59 -13.47
N ARG A 173 -8.47 1.51 -14.13
CA ARG A 173 -8.79 1.12 -15.50
C ARG A 173 -8.39 -0.34 -15.71
N ASP A 174 -8.75 -0.90 -16.85
CA ASP A 174 -8.18 -2.17 -17.30
C ASP A 174 -6.65 -2.03 -17.47
N ILE A 175 -5.92 -3.03 -16.97
CA ILE A 175 -4.45 -3.15 -16.99
C ILE A 175 -4.10 -4.42 -17.77
N ALA A 176 -3.25 -4.30 -18.77
CA ALA A 176 -2.83 -5.42 -19.60
C ALA A 176 -1.70 -6.23 -18.94
N LYS A 177 -1.55 -7.49 -19.34
CA LYS A 177 -0.36 -8.30 -18.99
C LYS A 177 0.93 -7.58 -19.45
N GLY A 178 1.93 -7.56 -18.59
CA GLY A 178 3.22 -6.88 -18.77
C GLY A 178 3.20 -5.39 -18.46
N GLU A 179 2.05 -4.83 -18.08
CA GLU A 179 1.95 -3.42 -17.74
C GLU A 179 2.39 -3.17 -16.28
N LYS A 180 3.32 -2.23 -16.09
CA LYS A 180 3.81 -1.83 -14.76
C LYS A 180 2.73 -1.03 -14.02
N LEU A 181 2.56 -1.30 -12.72
CA LEU A 181 1.58 -0.63 -11.87
C LEU A 181 2.16 0.67 -11.30
N TYR A 182 1.36 1.74 -11.38
CA TYR A 182 1.68 3.05 -10.81
C TYR A 182 0.48 3.68 -10.11
N TYR A 183 0.71 4.20 -8.90
CA TYR A 183 -0.24 5.05 -8.19
C TYR A 183 0.38 6.39 -7.78
N ASP A 184 -0.45 7.31 -7.29
CA ASP A 184 0.02 8.58 -6.74
C ASP A 184 0.41 8.41 -5.27
N TYR A 185 1.71 8.50 -4.97
CA TYR A 185 2.23 8.46 -3.60
C TYR A 185 1.75 9.67 -2.77
N ASN A 186 1.46 10.79 -3.44
CA ASN A 186 1.00 12.03 -2.83
C ASN A 186 -0.53 12.23 -3.00
N GLY A 187 -1.30 11.15 -2.96
CA GLY A 187 -2.74 11.17 -3.19
C GLY A 187 -3.56 11.92 -2.11
N TYR A 188 -2.94 12.29 -0.99
CA TYR A 188 -3.57 13.09 0.06
C TYR A 188 -2.61 14.16 0.61
N GLU A 189 -1.51 13.73 1.22
CA GLU A 189 -0.39 14.60 1.64
C GLU A 189 0.64 14.72 0.51
N HIS A 190 1.58 15.67 0.61
CA HIS A 190 2.63 15.92 -0.39
C HIS A 190 4.04 15.71 0.19
N GLU A 191 4.18 14.71 1.06
CA GLU A 191 5.42 14.45 1.81
C GLU A 191 6.44 13.61 1.03
N TYR A 192 6.05 13.01 -0.10
CA TYR A 192 6.93 12.15 -0.89
C TYR A 192 7.56 12.91 -2.08
N PRO A 193 8.88 13.10 -2.14
CA PRO A 193 9.51 13.80 -3.26
C PRO A 193 9.53 12.94 -4.53
N THR A 194 8.79 13.35 -5.56
CA THR A 194 8.67 12.57 -6.82
C THR A 194 9.31 13.26 -8.04
N GLN A 195 10.07 14.35 -7.86
CA GLN A 195 10.67 15.08 -9.00
C GLN A 195 11.63 14.20 -9.81
N HIS A 196 12.29 13.25 -9.15
CA HIS A 196 13.29 12.37 -9.73
C HIS A 196 12.71 11.07 -10.31
N PHE A 197 11.41 10.84 -10.18
CA PHE A 197 10.76 9.65 -10.72
C PHE A 197 10.75 9.70 -12.25
N VAL A 198 10.90 8.51 -12.87
CA VAL A 198 10.96 8.31 -14.33
C VAL A 198 9.58 8.42 -14.95
#